data_AF-F5YIL5-F1
#
_entry.id   AF-F5YIL5-F1
#
_cell.length_a   1.000
_cell.length_b   1.000
_cell.length_c   1.000
_cell.angle_alpha   90.00
_cell.angle_beta   90.00
_cell.angle_gamma   90.00
#
_symmetry.space_group_name_H-M   'P 1'
#
loop_
_entity.id
_entity.type
_entity.pdbx_description
1 polymer ?
#
loop_
_entity_poly.entity_id
_entity_poly.type
_entity_poly.pdbx_seq_one_letter_code
_entity_poly.pdbx_strand_id
1 'polypeptide(L)'
;MVNETLITELRDYIKKRYRLVSIPPIFGGTAKLPGAERGIRPNAFGEAAELLASFVKQNRHEPFAFTLEKLREEKGLKPAELYKQAWIDKRLYSKILTSGNYKPKKETAIAFALALQLPITEFNKFLKTAGFALSDSSISDLVVRFCVEHELWDIADVNALLFESGQKVLCRE
;
A
#
# COMPACT_ATOMS: atom_id res chain seq x y z
N MET A 1 -3.72 9.81 -11.01
CA MET A 1 -3.57 9.46 -12.45
C MET A 1 -2.65 8.27 -12.59
N VAL A 2 -3.11 7.15 -13.14
CA VAL A 2 -2.27 5.94 -13.27
C VAL A 2 -1.11 6.23 -14.23
N ASN A 3 0.10 5.81 -13.87
CA ASN A 3 1.31 6.04 -14.66
C ASN A 3 1.29 5.13 -15.91
N GLU A 4 1.10 5.72 -17.08
CA GLU A 4 1.08 5.05 -18.41
C GLU A 4 2.27 4.11 -18.63
N THR A 5 3.43 4.46 -18.09
CA THR A 5 4.66 3.67 -18.18
C THR A 5 4.54 2.35 -17.41
N LEU A 6 3.93 2.38 -16.22
CA LEU A 6 3.71 1.19 -15.39
C LEU A 6 2.72 0.22 -16.05
N ILE A 7 1.69 0.76 -16.71
CA ILE A 7 0.71 -0.03 -17.47
C ILE A 7 1.40 -0.73 -18.65
N THR A 8 2.29 -0.02 -19.33
CA THR A 8 3.04 -0.55 -20.48
C THR A 8 4.00 -1.65 -20.06
N GLU A 9 4.76 -1.43 -18.97
CA GLU A 9 5.67 -2.42 -18.41
C GLU A 9 4.94 -3.68 -17.91
N LEU A 10 3.78 -3.53 -17.26
CA LEU A 10 2.94 -4.66 -16.86
C LEU A 10 2.43 -5.45 -18.07
N ARG A 11 2.01 -4.76 -19.14
CA ARG A 11 1.54 -5.39 -20.38
C ARG A 11 2.66 -6.19 -21.06
N ASP A 12 3.87 -5.66 -21.05
CA ASP A 12 5.05 -6.31 -21.62
C ASP A 12 5.54 -7.49 -20.77
N TYR A 13 5.50 -7.35 -19.44
CA TYR A 13 5.80 -8.42 -18.50
C TYR A 13 4.84 -9.61 -18.66
N ILE A 14 3.54 -9.35 -18.83
CA ILE A 14 2.53 -10.39 -19.04
C ILE A 14 2.79 -11.14 -20.36
N LYS A 15 3.08 -10.44 -21.46
CA LYS A 15 3.39 -11.05 -22.77
C LYS A 15 4.65 -11.91 -22.73
N LYS A 16 5.69 -11.50 -22.00
CA LYS A 16 7.00 -12.19 -21.96
C LYS A 16 7.01 -13.41 -21.03
N ARG A 17 6.21 -13.40 -19.94
CA ARG A 17 6.23 -14.44 -18.91
C ARG A 17 5.09 -15.46 -19.05
N TYR A 18 3.93 -15.06 -19.55
CA TYR A 18 2.80 -15.96 -19.79
C TYR A 18 2.73 -16.33 -21.28
N ARG A 19 3.16 -17.55 -21.63
CA ARG A 19 2.77 -18.17 -22.91
C ARG A 19 1.26 -18.42 -22.84
N LEU A 20 0.50 -17.93 -23.82
CA LEU A 20 -0.81 -18.49 -24.14
C LEU A 20 -0.59 -19.99 -24.39
N VAL A 21 -0.91 -20.81 -23.40
CA VAL A 21 -0.81 -22.26 -23.55
C VAL A 21 -1.92 -22.66 -24.51
N SER A 22 -1.56 -22.95 -25.76
CA SER A 22 -2.33 -23.90 -26.56
C SER A 22 -2.32 -25.20 -25.78
N ILE A 23 -3.41 -25.48 -25.07
CA ILE A 23 -3.57 -26.72 -24.30
C ILE A 23 -3.56 -27.87 -25.32
N PRO A 24 -2.55 -28.74 -25.36
CA PRO A 24 -2.60 -29.94 -26.20
C PRO A 24 -3.61 -30.91 -25.58
N PRO A 25 -4.27 -31.76 -26.38
CA PRO A 25 -5.24 -32.72 -25.86
C PRO A 25 -4.54 -33.69 -24.90
N ILE A 26 -5.00 -33.73 -23.66
CA ILE A 26 -4.63 -34.77 -22.70
C ILE A 26 -5.47 -36.00 -23.07
N PHE A 27 -4.78 -37.06 -23.49
CA PHE A 27 -5.26 -38.39 -23.85
C PHE A 27 -6.00 -38.56 -25.19
N GLY A 28 -5.41 -39.40 -26.04
CA GLY A 28 -6.11 -40.08 -27.13
C GLY A 28 -7.12 -41.07 -26.54
N GLY A 29 -8.41 -40.83 -26.82
CA GLY A 29 -9.49 -41.69 -26.39
C GLY A 29 -10.81 -41.09 -26.84
N THR A 30 -11.52 -41.80 -27.72
CA THR A 30 -12.79 -41.40 -28.31
C THR A 30 -13.90 -41.34 -27.25
N ALA A 31 -14.03 -40.21 -26.56
CA ALA A 31 -15.20 -39.89 -25.76
C ALA A 31 -15.73 -38.54 -26.21
N LYS A 32 -16.86 -38.56 -26.92
CA LYS A 32 -17.59 -37.37 -27.38
C LYS A 32 -18.06 -36.62 -26.14
N LEU A 33 -17.44 -35.48 -25.82
CA LEU A 33 -17.87 -34.59 -24.75
C LEU A 33 -19.31 -34.10 -25.06
N PRO A 34 -20.29 -34.34 -24.17
CA PRO A 34 -21.61 -33.75 -24.34
C PRO A 34 -21.52 -32.26 -23.99
N GLY A 35 -21.95 -31.39 -24.91
CA GLY A 35 -22.01 -29.94 -24.69
C GLY A 35 -20.89 -29.12 -25.33
N ALA A 36 -20.40 -29.54 -26.50
CA ALA A 36 -19.52 -28.74 -27.36
C ALA A 36 -20.24 -27.55 -28.01
N GLU A 37 -20.76 -26.64 -27.19
CA GLU A 37 -21.17 -25.29 -27.58
C GLU A 37 -20.79 -24.31 -26.47
N ARG A 38 -19.51 -24.01 -26.37
CA ARG A 38 -19.09 -22.73 -25.77
C ARG A 38 -18.30 -22.01 -26.82
N GLY A 39 -19.04 -21.29 -27.67
CA GLY A 39 -18.51 -20.42 -28.69
C GLY A 39 -17.44 -19.49 -28.12
N ILE A 40 -16.49 -19.16 -28.99
CA ILE A 40 -15.54 -18.06 -28.82
C ILE A 40 -16.35 -16.85 -28.33
N ARG A 41 -16.15 -16.40 -27.08
CA ARG A 41 -16.77 -15.16 -26.58
C ARG A 41 -15.92 -13.99 -27.08
N PRO A 42 -16.34 -13.21 -28.10
CA PRO A 42 -15.51 -12.16 -28.67
C PRO A 42 -15.38 -10.92 -27.77
N ASN A 43 -15.95 -10.95 -26.55
CA ASN A 43 -16.08 -9.78 -25.68
C ASN A 43 -15.71 -10.03 -24.21
N ALA A 44 -15.16 -11.21 -23.85
CA ALA A 44 -14.85 -11.55 -22.45
C ALA A 44 -13.86 -10.58 -21.79
N PHE A 45 -12.98 -9.94 -22.57
CA PHE A 45 -12.05 -8.93 -22.07
C PHE A 45 -12.75 -7.58 -21.75
N GLY A 46 -13.74 -7.18 -22.57
CA GLY A 46 -14.52 -5.95 -22.35
C GLY A 46 -15.37 -6.05 -21.08
N GLU A 47 -16.09 -7.16 -20.92
CA GLU A 47 -16.88 -7.45 -19.72
C GLU A 47 -15.99 -7.48 -18.46
N ALA A 48 -14.83 -8.13 -18.54
CA ALA A 48 -13.86 -8.15 -17.43
C ALA A 48 -13.30 -6.76 -17.09
N ALA A 49 -13.08 -5.89 -18.08
CA ALA A 49 -12.57 -4.54 -17.86
C ALA A 49 -13.61 -3.64 -17.16
N GLU A 50 -14.89 -3.73 -17.52
CA GLU A 50 -15.98 -3.01 -16.85
C GLU A 50 -16.20 -3.49 -15.40
N LEU A 51 -16.13 -4.81 -15.19
CA LEU A 51 -16.15 -5.41 -13.85
C LEU A 51 -14.98 -4.94 -13.00
N LEU A 52 -13.76 -4.88 -13.55
CA LEU A 52 -12.60 -4.34 -12.85
C LEU A 52 -12.78 -2.86 -12.50
N ALA A 53 -13.25 -2.04 -13.45
CA ALA A 53 -13.43 -0.60 -13.23
C ALA A 53 -14.47 -0.33 -12.13
N SER A 54 -15.59 -1.06 -12.14
CA SER A 54 -16.62 -0.96 -11.09
C SER A 54 -16.11 -1.48 -9.75
N PHE A 55 -15.41 -2.62 -9.72
CA PHE A 55 -14.80 -3.16 -8.51
C PHE A 55 -13.80 -2.17 -7.89
N VAL A 56 -12.90 -1.59 -8.68
CA VAL A 56 -11.93 -0.59 -8.19
C VAL A 56 -12.65 0.65 -7.67
N LYS A 57 -13.69 1.14 -8.36
CA LYS A 57 -14.45 2.31 -7.90
C LYS A 57 -15.16 2.08 -6.56
N GLN A 58 -15.69 0.88 -6.34
CA GLN A 58 -16.42 0.52 -5.12
C GLN A 58 -15.50 0.19 -3.93
N ASN A 59 -14.30 -0.35 -4.19
CA ASN A 59 -13.40 -0.84 -3.14
C ASN A 59 -12.22 0.11 -2.85
N ARG A 60 -12.10 1.23 -3.57
CA ARG A 60 -11.02 2.19 -3.35
C ARG A 60 -11.28 3.00 -2.08
N HIS A 61 -10.42 2.80 -1.08
CA HIS A 61 -10.40 3.59 0.14
C HIS A 61 -9.80 5.00 -0.04
N GLU A 62 -9.97 5.83 0.99
CA GLU A 62 -9.42 7.18 1.06
C GLU A 62 -7.90 7.20 0.80
N PRO A 63 -7.40 8.18 0.03
CA PRO A 63 -5.96 8.34 -0.19
C PRO A 63 -5.21 8.72 1.09
N PHE A 64 -3.98 8.21 1.25
CA PHE A 64 -3.12 8.50 2.40
C PHE A 64 -3.05 9.98 2.79
N ALA A 65 -2.84 10.89 1.83
CA ALA A 65 -2.73 12.32 2.10
C ALA A 65 -4.02 12.91 2.70
N PHE A 66 -5.19 12.44 2.26
CA PHE A 66 -6.47 12.87 2.81
C PHE A 66 -6.65 12.36 4.24
N THR A 67 -6.39 11.07 4.48
CA THR A 67 -6.47 10.49 5.83
C THR A 67 -5.48 11.13 6.80
N LEU A 68 -4.26 11.46 6.35
CA LEU A 68 -3.25 12.17 7.14
C LEU A 68 -3.75 13.55 7.60
N GLU A 69 -4.31 14.35 6.68
CA GLU A 69 -4.84 15.68 7.04
C GLU A 69 -6.07 15.60 7.93
N LYS A 70 -6.97 14.65 7.66
CA LYS A 70 -8.14 14.41 8.51
C LYS A 70 -7.73 14.09 9.95
N LEU A 71 -6.80 13.13 10.13
CA LEU A 71 -6.30 12.76 11.45
C LEU A 71 -5.54 13.92 12.12
N ARG A 72 -4.78 14.71 11.35
CA ARG A 72 -4.11 15.92 11.86
C ARG A 72 -5.13 16.90 12.46
N GLU A 73 -6.21 17.16 11.74
CA GLU A 73 -7.28 18.07 12.17
C GLU A 73 -8.05 17.52 13.38
N GLU A 74 -8.38 16.23 13.39
CA GLU A 74 -9.00 15.56 14.53
C GLU A 74 -8.13 15.63 15.80
N LYS A 75 -6.80 15.58 15.65
CA LYS A 75 -5.83 15.74 16.74
C LYS A 75 -5.54 17.21 17.08
N GLY A 76 -6.11 18.17 16.36
CA GLY A 76 -5.92 19.61 16.59
C GLY A 76 -4.50 20.12 16.31
N LEU A 77 -3.69 19.36 15.56
CA LEU A 77 -2.29 19.70 15.30
C LEU A 77 -2.16 20.70 14.15
N LYS A 78 -1.28 21.69 14.28
CA LYS A 78 -0.86 22.50 13.13
C LYS A 78 -0.02 21.66 12.18
N PRO A 79 -0.04 21.93 10.86
CA PRO A 79 0.83 21.25 9.90
C PRO A 79 2.31 21.25 10.33
N ALA A 80 2.78 22.36 10.91
CA ALA A 80 4.14 22.51 11.39
C ALA A 80 4.50 21.67 12.61
N GLU A 81 3.54 21.36 13.47
CA GLU A 81 3.76 20.48 14.63
C GLU A 81 3.90 19.04 14.14
N LEU A 82 3.01 18.61 13.24
CA LEU A 82 2.98 17.24 12.72
C LEU A 82 4.28 16.85 12.00
N TYR A 83 4.72 17.62 10.99
CA TYR A 83 5.92 17.22 10.24
C TYR A 83 7.20 17.34 11.09
N LYS A 84 7.22 18.22 12.10
CA LYS A 84 8.35 18.31 13.04
C LYS A 84 8.37 17.13 13.99
N GLN A 85 7.23 16.76 14.59
CA GLN A 85 7.14 15.59 15.46
C GLN A 85 7.48 14.29 14.72
N ALA A 86 7.15 14.19 13.42
CA ALA A 86 7.49 13.04 12.60
C ALA A 86 8.94 13.04 12.07
N TRP A 87 9.75 14.07 12.36
CA TRP A 87 11.08 14.28 11.75
C TRP A 87 11.04 14.25 10.21
N ILE A 88 10.03 14.88 9.63
CA ILE A 88 9.81 14.97 8.18
C ILE A 88 10.00 16.40 7.70
N ASP A 89 10.81 16.55 6.64
CA ASP A 89 10.99 17.84 5.98
C ASP A 89 9.67 18.41 5.46
N LYS A 90 9.44 19.71 5.71
CA LYS A 90 8.24 20.44 5.26
C LYS A 90 7.95 20.24 3.76
N ARG A 91 8.97 20.21 2.90
CA ARG A 91 8.84 19.99 1.45
C ARG A 91 8.33 18.59 1.15
N LEU A 92 8.78 17.58 1.88
CA LEU A 92 8.28 16.21 1.73
C LEU A 92 6.81 16.11 2.17
N TYR A 93 6.47 16.70 3.32
CA TYR A 93 5.09 16.79 3.76
C TYR A 93 4.20 17.51 2.72
N SER A 94 4.61 18.68 2.23
CA SER A 94 3.89 19.38 1.16
C SER A 94 3.77 18.55 -0.13
N LYS A 95 4.81 17.79 -0.50
CA LYS A 95 4.78 16.89 -1.66
C LYS A 95 3.76 15.77 -1.48
N ILE A 96 3.66 15.19 -0.29
CA ILE A 96 2.65 14.17 0.05
C ILE A 96 1.24 14.74 -0.17
N LEU A 97 0.98 15.97 0.26
CA LEU A 97 -0.35 16.57 0.16
C LEU A 97 -0.72 17.01 -1.25
N THR A 98 0.23 17.52 -2.02
CA THR A 98 -0.04 18.14 -3.33
C THR A 98 0.00 17.16 -4.49
N SER A 99 0.79 16.10 -4.37
CA SER A 99 0.99 15.13 -5.44
C SER A 99 0.00 13.98 -5.31
N GLY A 100 -1.09 14.01 -6.08
CA GLY A 100 -2.22 13.06 -5.95
C GLY A 100 -1.92 11.56 -6.13
N ASN A 101 -0.69 11.18 -6.48
CA ASN A 101 -0.23 9.78 -6.48
C ASN A 101 1.07 9.56 -5.70
N TYR A 102 1.48 10.50 -4.84
CA TYR A 102 2.71 10.34 -4.09
C TYR A 102 2.56 9.17 -3.12
N LYS A 103 3.47 8.21 -3.22
CA LYS A 103 3.56 7.08 -2.31
C LYS A 103 4.67 7.37 -1.31
N PRO A 104 4.36 7.60 -0.02
CA PRO A 104 5.39 7.75 0.99
C PRO A 104 6.16 6.43 1.15
N LYS A 105 7.36 6.50 1.71
CA LYS A 105 8.06 5.30 2.19
C LYS A 105 7.35 4.75 3.42
N LYS A 106 7.56 3.47 3.72
CA LYS A 106 6.99 2.81 4.90
C LYS A 106 7.41 3.52 6.18
N GLU A 107 8.68 3.89 6.28
CA GLU A 107 9.22 4.61 7.43
C GLU A 107 8.56 5.98 7.63
N THR A 108 8.26 6.70 6.55
CA THR A 108 7.55 7.98 6.59
C THR A 108 6.10 7.82 7.07
N ALA A 109 5.41 6.77 6.59
CA ALA A 109 4.05 6.47 7.05
C ALA A 109 4.02 6.10 8.54
N ILE A 110 4.99 5.29 8.99
CA ILE A 110 5.17 4.95 10.42
C ILE A 110 5.44 6.20 11.24
N ALA A 111 6.35 7.08 10.80
CA ALA A 111 6.69 8.30 11.52
C ALA A 111 5.49 9.24 11.70
N PHE A 112 4.65 9.42 10.66
CA PHE A 112 3.41 10.19 10.81
C PHE A 112 2.41 9.52 11.76
N ALA A 113 2.29 8.19 11.72
CA ALA A 113 1.38 7.46 12.60
C ALA A 113 1.80 7.57 14.08
N LEU A 114 3.10 7.56 14.35
CA LEU A 114 3.69 7.81 15.67
C LEU A 114 3.44 9.25 16.12
N ALA A 115 3.70 10.25 15.26
CA ALA A 115 3.46 11.66 15.57
C ALA A 115 1.99 11.97 15.85
N LEU A 116 1.06 11.26 15.18
CA LEU A 116 -0.39 11.35 15.43
C LEU A 116 -0.84 10.57 16.69
N GLN A 117 0.06 9.80 17.31
CA GLN A 117 -0.21 8.95 18.47
C GLN A 117 -1.43 8.06 18.23
N LEU A 118 -1.40 7.31 17.13
CA LEU A 118 -2.51 6.43 16.75
C LEU A 118 -2.44 5.13 17.54
N PRO A 119 -3.54 4.68 18.17
CA PRO A 119 -3.60 3.37 18.78
C PRO A 119 -3.42 2.28 17.71
N ILE A 120 -2.94 1.10 18.09
CA ILE A 120 -2.54 0.03 17.16
C ILE A 120 -3.57 -0.31 16.08
N THR A 121 -4.87 -0.23 16.38
CA THR A 121 -5.95 -0.49 15.42
C THR A 121 -6.02 0.59 14.35
N GLU A 122 -5.95 1.87 14.73
CA GLU A 122 -5.93 3.02 13.82
C GLU A 122 -4.60 3.13 13.08
N PHE A 123 -3.49 2.87 13.77
CA PHE A 123 -2.14 2.82 13.20
C PHE A 123 -2.09 1.89 11.99
N ASN A 124 -2.59 0.65 12.16
CA ASN A 124 -2.65 -0.32 11.07
C ASN A 124 -3.60 0.09 9.94
N LYS A 125 -4.75 0.70 10.26
CA LYS A 125 -5.67 1.23 9.24
C LYS A 125 -5.01 2.35 8.44
N PHE A 126 -4.29 3.25 9.11
CA PHE A 126 -3.58 4.36 8.49
C PHE A 126 -2.46 3.86 7.57
N LEU A 127 -1.62 2.92 8.01
CA LEU A 127 -0.58 2.32 7.16
C LEU A 127 -1.15 1.66 5.89
N LYS A 128 -2.31 1.01 5.99
CA LYS A 128 -2.98 0.40 4.84
C LYS A 128 -3.36 1.43 3.76
N THR A 129 -3.65 2.68 4.11
CA THR A 129 -3.93 3.73 3.12
C THR A 129 -2.71 4.08 2.24
N ALA A 130 -1.49 3.83 2.74
CA ALA A 130 -0.25 3.92 1.97
C ALA A 130 0.17 2.58 1.33
N GLY A 131 -0.57 1.50 1.57
CA GLY A 131 -0.26 0.16 1.08
C GLY A 131 0.77 -0.60 1.94
N PHE A 132 0.89 -0.26 3.23
CA PHE A 132 1.80 -0.92 4.16
C PHE A 132 1.06 -1.66 5.28
N ALA A 133 1.78 -2.61 5.88
CA ALA A 133 1.40 -3.30 7.11
C ALA A 133 2.68 -3.55 7.94
N LEU A 134 2.51 -3.69 9.25
CA LEU A 134 3.53 -4.24 10.12
C LEU A 134 3.53 -5.77 9.97
N SER A 135 4.70 -6.33 9.67
CA SER A 135 4.91 -7.76 9.46
C SER A 135 5.42 -8.42 10.73
N ASP A 136 4.80 -9.52 11.13
CA ASP A 136 5.23 -10.31 12.31
C ASP A 136 6.60 -10.98 12.12
N SER A 137 7.08 -11.12 10.88
CA SER A 137 8.40 -11.68 10.58
C SER A 137 9.52 -10.63 10.55
N SER A 138 9.19 -9.34 10.66
CA SER A 138 10.16 -8.26 10.58
C SER A 138 10.50 -7.73 11.96
N ILE A 139 11.77 -7.82 12.36
CA ILE A 139 12.24 -7.29 13.65
C ILE A 139 11.92 -5.80 13.77
N SER A 140 12.13 -5.02 12.71
CA SER A 140 11.82 -3.58 12.74
C SER A 140 10.33 -3.30 12.98
N ASP A 141 9.45 -4.11 12.40
CA ASP A 141 8.01 -3.92 12.55
C ASP A 141 7.52 -4.38 13.92
N LEU A 142 8.13 -5.43 14.48
CA LEU A 142 7.88 -5.89 15.85
C LEU A 142 8.29 -4.82 16.88
N VAL A 143 9.44 -4.17 16.67
CA VAL A 143 9.89 -3.04 17.50
C VAL A 143 8.87 -1.90 17.42
N VAL A 144 8.48 -1.49 16.20
CA VAL A 144 7.47 -0.42 16.03
C VAL A 144 6.14 -0.79 16.69
N ARG A 145 5.66 -2.04 16.54
CA ARG A 145 4.43 -2.51 17.20
C ARG A 145 4.56 -2.43 18.71
N PHE A 146 5.66 -2.91 19.27
CA PHE A 146 5.94 -2.84 20.70
C PHE A 146 5.87 -1.40 21.20
N CYS A 147 6.50 -0.46 20.50
CA CYS A 147 6.44 0.96 20.86
C CYS A 147 5.01 1.50 20.88
N VAL A 148 4.21 1.21 19.85
CA VAL A 148 2.81 1.66 19.74
C VAL A 148 1.92 1.04 20.84
N GLU A 149 2.11 -0.23 21.18
CA GLU A 149 1.36 -0.93 22.22
C GLU A 149 1.70 -0.43 23.64
N HIS A 150 2.92 0.07 23.83
CA HIS A 150 3.42 0.65 25.09
C HIS A 150 3.36 2.19 25.12
N GLU A 151 2.67 2.82 24.17
CA GLU A 151 2.50 4.27 24.09
C GLU A 151 3.82 5.07 23.99
N LEU A 152 4.85 4.47 23.40
CA LEU A 152 6.13 5.09 23.06
C LEU A 152 6.02 5.75 21.69
N TRP A 153 5.63 7.01 21.68
CA TRP A 153 5.32 7.76 20.46
C TRP A 153 6.48 8.56 19.88
N ASP A 154 7.50 8.86 20.69
CA ASP A 154 8.59 9.72 20.28
C ASP A 154 9.52 9.04 19.25
N ILE A 155 9.83 9.75 18.16
CA ILE A 155 10.64 9.20 17.07
C ILE A 155 12.08 8.91 17.52
N ALA A 156 12.64 9.69 18.45
CA ALA A 156 13.97 9.45 18.98
C ALA A 156 14.02 8.15 19.78
N ASP A 157 13.03 7.91 20.64
CA ASP A 157 12.91 6.69 21.45
C ASP A 157 12.74 5.45 20.56
N VAL A 158 11.84 5.53 19.57
CA VAL A 158 11.63 4.42 18.61
C VAL A 158 12.90 4.16 17.79
N ASN A 159 13.60 5.20 17.35
CA ASN A 159 14.86 5.06 16.63
C ASN A 159 15.96 4.45 17.49
N ALA A 160 16.03 4.78 18.78
CA ALA A 160 16.99 4.18 19.71
C ALA A 160 16.77 2.67 19.83
N LEU A 161 15.52 2.23 19.99
CA LEU A 161 15.17 0.80 20.07
C LEU A 161 15.42 0.06 18.74
N LEU A 162 15.12 0.71 17.61
CA LEU A 162 15.45 0.15 16.29
C LEU A 162 16.96 -0.02 16.12
N PHE A 163 17.73 0.98 16.53
CA PHE A 163 19.20 0.94 16.46
C PHE A 163 19.79 -0.14 17.37
N GLU A 164 19.32 -0.26 18.61
CA GLU A 164 19.72 -1.32 19.55
C GLU A 164 19.42 -2.71 18.99
N SER A 165 18.32 -2.85 18.24
CA SER A 165 17.92 -4.09 17.56
C SER A 165 18.66 -4.34 16.23
N GLY A 166 19.68 -3.53 15.89
CA GLY A 166 20.45 -3.63 14.65
C GLY A 166 19.63 -3.30 13.39
N GLN A 167 18.48 -2.64 13.54
CA GLN A 167 17.60 -2.27 12.45
C GLN A 167 17.87 -0.84 11.95
N LYS A 168 17.39 -0.56 10.75
CA LYS A 168 17.43 0.79 10.18
C LYS A 168 16.43 1.70 10.90
N VAL A 169 16.87 2.89 11.27
CA VAL A 169 16.03 3.96 11.84
C VAL A 169 14.96 4.46 10.86
N LEU A 170 13.87 5.04 11.39
CA LEU A 170 12.74 5.53 10.60
C LEU A 170 13.12 6.76 9.77
N CYS A 171 13.45 7.85 10.47
CA CYS A 171 13.81 9.15 9.94
C CYS A 171 14.94 9.74 10.79
N ARG A 172 15.68 10.72 10.26
CA ARG A 172 16.70 11.47 11.01
C ARG A 172 16.19 12.90 11.16
N GLU A 173 16.49 13.52 12.29
CA GLU A 173 16.19 14.94 12.57
C GLU A 173 16.84 15.88 11.55
#